data_AF-A0A2S3QFE4-F1
#
_entry.id   AF-A0A2S3QFE4-F1
#
_cell.length_a   1.000
_cell.length_b   1.000
_cell.length_c   1.000
_cell.angle_alpha   90.00
_cell.angle_beta   90.00
_cell.angle_gamma   90.00
#
_symmetry.space_group_name_H-M   'P 1'
#
loop_
_entity.id
_entity.type
_entity.pdbx_description
1 polymer ?
#
loop_
_entity_poly.entity_id
_entity_poly.type
_entity_poly.pdbx_seq_one_letter_code
_entity_poly.pdbx_strand_id
1 'polypeptide(L)' 'MESLNEAIRQELKYLDVVVATPFRAVRRTTGQRSSGWAKSLDEMLWAAEGMARVPIKMLQSAFGEPMKRNQP' A
#
# COMPACT_ATOMS: atom_id res chain seq x y z
N MET A 1 -10.83 -18.20 15.42
CA MET A 1 -11.17 -16.99 14.64
C MET A 1 -10.04 -15.97 14.65
N GLU A 2 -9.31 -15.78 15.76
CA GLU A 2 -8.14 -14.89 15.82
C GLU A 2 -7.03 -15.27 14.84
N SER A 3 -6.73 -16.56 14.68
CA SER A 3 -5.70 -17.03 13.73
C SER A 3 -5.96 -16.66 12.27
N LEU A 4 -7.22 -16.63 11.83
CA LEU A 4 -7.59 -16.27 10.46
C LEU A 4 -7.47 -14.75 10.25
N ASN A 5 -7.89 -13.95 11.23
CA ASN A 5 -7.76 -12.49 11.12
C ASN A 5 -6.28 -12.06 11.15
N GLU A 6 -5.46 -12.75 11.94
CA GLU A 6 -4.02 -12.54 11.98
C GLU A 6 -3.34 -12.93 10.67
N ALA A 7 -3.73 -14.07 10.08
CA ALA A 7 -3.27 -14.48 8.75
C ALA A 7 -3.65 -13.46 7.67
N ILE A 8 -4.90 -12.98 7.66
CA ILE A 8 -5.38 -11.95 6.71
C ILE A 8 -4.60 -10.64 6.89
N ARG A 9 -4.32 -10.22 8.13
CA ARG A 9 -3.48 -9.03 8.38
C ARG A 9 -2.06 -9.22 7.86
N GLN A 10 -1.49 -10.40 8.02
CA GLN A 10 -0.15 -10.70 7.53
C GLN A 10 -0.10 -10.69 6.00
N GLU A 11 -1.10 -11.28 5.34
CA GLU A 11 -1.24 -11.22 3.88
C GLU A 11 -1.45 -9.79 3.37
N LEU A 12 -2.28 -8.98 4.03
CA LEU A 12 -2.50 -7.58 3.64
C LEU A 12 -1.24 -6.71 3.84
N LYS A 13 -0.42 -7.00 4.85
CA LYS A 13 0.90 -6.36 4.99
C LYS A 13 1.83 -6.77 3.86
N TYR A 14 1.84 -8.04 3.49
CA TYR A 14 2.64 -8.53 2.36
C TYR A 14 2.19 -7.88 1.04
N LEU A 15 0.89 -7.81 0.78
CA LEU A 15 0.31 -7.17 -0.40
C LEU A 15 0.69 -5.68 -0.48
N ASP A 16 0.67 -4.96 0.64
CA ASP A 16 1.11 -3.55 0.70
C ASP A 16 2.56 -3.38 0.23
N VAL A 17 3.46 -4.29 0.64
CA VAL A 17 4.87 -4.29 0.22
C VAL A 17 5.01 -4.64 -1.25
N VAL A 18 4.34 -5.69 -1.72
CA VAL A 18 4.41 -6.14 -3.12
C VAL A 18 3.91 -5.07 -4.06
N VAL A 19 2.80 -4.40 -3.74
CA VAL A 19 2.25 -3.31 -4.56
C VAL A 19 3.18 -2.10 -4.59
N ALA A 20 3.82 -1.74 -3.48
CA ALA A 20 4.73 -0.58 -3.43
C ALA A 20 6.09 -0.83 -4.12
N THR A 21 6.54 -2.07 -4.20
CA THR A 21 7.87 -2.46 -4.71
C THR A 21 8.15 -2.00 -6.15
N PRO A 22 7.29 -2.23 -7.15
CA PRO A 22 7.54 -1.80 -8.52
C PRO A 22 7.64 -0.27 -8.63
N PHE A 23 6.79 0.50 -7.94
CA PHE A 23 6.86 1.97 -7.94
C PHE A 23 8.20 2.47 -7.40
N ARG A 24 8.69 1.88 -6.31
CA ARG A 24 10.01 2.20 -5.73
C ARG A 24 11.17 1.85 -6.67
N ALA A 25 11.06 0.74 -7.39
CA ALA A 25 12.06 0.34 -8.38
C ALA A 25 12.11 1.36 -9.53
N VAL A 26 10.97 1.71 -10.11
CA VAL A 26 10.88 2.71 -11.19
C VAL A 26 11.37 4.08 -10.71
N ARG A 27 11.00 4.49 -9.49
CA ARG A 27 11.44 5.75 -8.90
C ARG A 27 12.96 5.83 -8.73
N ARG A 28 13.61 4.75 -8.28
CA ARG A 28 15.08 4.68 -8.20
C ARG A 28 15.75 4.84 -9.56
N THR A 29 15.18 4.24 -10.60
CA THR A 29 15.73 4.37 -11.97
C THR A 29 15.50 5.76 -12.57
N THR A 30 14.38 6.41 -12.23
CA THR A 30 14.03 7.73 -12.77
C THR A 30 14.81 8.85 -12.08
N GLY A 31 15.04 8.75 -10.77
CA GLY A 31 15.82 9.73 -10.00
C GLY A 31 17.30 9.83 -10.39
N GLN A 32 17.83 8.84 -11.13
CA GLN A 32 19.20 8.90 -11.68
C GLN A 32 19.32 9.80 -12.92
N ARG A 33 18.20 10.21 -13.54
CA ARG A 33 18.20 11.12 -14.69
C ARG A 33 17.80 12.53 -14.24
N SER A 34 18.72 13.49 -14.37
CA SER A 34 18.51 14.91 -14.03
C SER A 34 17.71 15.68 -15.08
N SER A 35 16.64 15.09 -15.63
CA SER A 35 15.80 15.75 -16.62
C SER A 35 14.64 16.52 -15.95
N GLY A 36 14.19 17.61 -16.58
CA GLY A 36 13.07 18.42 -16.06
C GLY A 36 11.75 17.64 -15.93
N TRP A 37 11.58 16.54 -16.67
CA TRP A 37 10.41 15.66 -16.59
C TRP A 37 10.51 14.60 -15.48
N ALA A 38 11.71 14.33 -14.94
CA ALA A 38 11.91 13.34 -13.90
C ALA A 38 11.12 13.66 -12.62
N LYS A 39 11.00 14.95 -12.27
CA LYS A 39 10.21 15.40 -11.11
C LYS A 39 8.71 15.14 -11.30
N SER A 40 8.18 15.43 -12.48
CA SER A 40 6.76 15.19 -12.78
C SER A 40 6.42 13.70 -12.79
N LEU A 41 7.32 12.85 -13.29
CA LEU A 41 7.15 11.41 -13.19
C LEU A 41 7.25 10.88 -11.77
N ASP A 42 8.12 11.45 -10.94
CA ASP A 42 8.22 11.09 -9.53
C ASP A 42 6.89 11.35 -8.80
N GLU A 43 6.31 12.53 -9.02
CA GLU A 43 5.00 12.91 -8.47
C GLU A 43 3.88 11.99 -8.98
N MET A 44 3.87 11.65 -10.27
CA MET A 44 2.91 10.69 -10.83
C MET A 44 3.07 9.28 -10.23
N LEU A 45 4.31 8.80 -10.05
CA LEU A 45 4.60 7.50 -9.44
C LEU A 45 4.17 7.46 -7.98
N TRP A 46 4.35 8.55 -7.23
CA TRP A 46 3.85 8.68 -5.86
C TRP A 46 2.32 8.63 -5.79
N ALA A 47 1.65 9.37 -6.67
CA ALA A 47 0.18 9.36 -6.74
C ALA A 47 -0.34 7.96 -7.10
N ALA A 48 0.28 7.29 -8.09
CA ALA A 48 -0.07 5.95 -8.50
C ALA A 48 0.19 4.90 -7.40
N GLU A 49 1.34 4.97 -6.71
CA GLU A 49 1.65 4.13 -5.52
C GLU A 49 0.58 4.34 -4.45
N GLY A 50 0.19 5.60 -4.19
CA GLY A 50 -0.85 5.95 -3.23
C GLY A 50 -2.21 5.32 -3.58
N MET A 51 -2.68 5.51 -4.81
CA MET A 51 -3.96 4.97 -5.28
C MET A 51 -3.98 3.44 -5.24
N ALA A 52 -2.89 2.78 -5.63
CA ALA A 52 -2.79 1.32 -5.60
C ALA A 52 -2.85 0.75 -4.16
N ARG A 53 -2.39 1.51 -3.16
CA ARG A 53 -2.39 1.12 -1.75
C ARG A 53 -3.70 1.44 -1.03
N VAL A 54 -4.57 2.31 -1.58
CA VAL A 54 -5.86 2.68 -0.96
C VAL A 54 -6.74 1.46 -0.67
N PRO A 55 -7.02 0.55 -1.62
CA PRO A 55 -7.84 -0.63 -1.36
C PRO A 55 -7.25 -1.53 -0.27
N ILE A 56 -5.92 -1.68 -0.24
CA ILE A 56 -5.23 -2.49 0.76
C ILE A 56 -5.38 -1.87 2.15
N LYS A 57 -5.22 -0.56 2.27
CA LYS A 57 -5.42 0.14 3.56
C LYS A 57 -6.87 0.05 4.04
N MET A 58 -7.85 0.15 3.15
CA MET A 58 -9.26 -0.05 3.49
C MET A 58 -9.51 -1.45 4.07
N LEU A 59 -8.94 -2.49 3.44
CA LEU A 59 -9.02 -3.86 3.95
C LEU A 59 -8.28 -4.00 5.30
N GLN A 60 -7.07 -3.44 5.42
CA GLN A 60 -6.32 -3.45 6.68
C GLN A 60 -7.09 -2.79 7.83
N SER A 61 -7.85 -1.72 7.56
CA SER A 61 -8.74 -1.09 8.53
C SER A 61 -9.95 -1.97 8.86
N ALA A 62 -10.61 -2.56 7.86
CA ALA A 62 -11.79 -3.41 8.06
C ALA A 62 -11.49 -4.69 8.87
N PHE A 63 -10.31 -5.29 8.67
CA PHE A 63 -9.83 -6.43 9.47
C PHE A 63 -9.06 -5.99 10.74
N GLY A 64 -8.77 -4.68 10.83
CA GLY A 64 -8.03 -3.96 11.86
C GLY A 64 -8.86 -3.62 13.09
N GLU A 65 -10.11 -3.22 12.88
CA GLU A 65 -11.04 -2.95 13.97
C GLU A 65 -11.46 -4.27 14.63
N PRO A 66 -11.31 -4.42 15.97
CA PRO A 66 -12.09 -5.43 16.65
C PRO A 66 -13.55 -5.11 16.32
N MET A 67 -14.29 -6.07 15.77
CA MET A 67 -15.75 -5.99 15.71
C MET A 67 -16.22 -5.73 17.14
N LYS A 68 -16.37 -4.46 17.54
CA LYS A 68 -17.18 -4.03 18.67
C LYS A 68 -18.62 -4.30 18.25
N ARG A 69 -18.92 -5.59 18.16
CA ARG A 69 -20.27 -6.10 18.12
C ARG A 69 -20.81 -5.75 19.49
N ASN A 70 -21.65 -4.72 19.53
CA ASN A 70 -22.54 -4.43 20.64
C ASN A 70 -22.96 -5.75 21.29
N GLN A 71 -22.44 -6.03 22.48
CA GLN A 71 -23.13 -6.89 23.43
C GLN A 71 -24.05 -5.95 24.24
N PRO A 72 -25.34 -6.32 24.39
CA PRO A 72 -26.35 -5.50 25.05
C PRO A 72 -26.03 -5.22 26.52
#